data_AF-A0A0R2NEJ7-F1
#
_entry.id   AF-A0A0R2NEJ7-F1
#
_cell.length_a   1.000
_cell.length_b   1.000
_cell.length_c   1.000
_cell.angle_alpha   90.00
_cell.angle_beta   90.00
_cell.angle_gamma   90.00
#
_symmetry.space_group_name_H-M   'P 1'
#
loop_
_entity.id
_entity.type
_entity.pdbx_description
1 polymer ?
#
loop_
_entity_poly.entity_id
_entity_poly.type
_entity_poly.pdbx_seq_one_letter_code
_entity_poly.pdbx_strand_id
1 'polypeptide(L)'
;MTRNPIAEMATLGISGGSSLALSLILTLGWSTNDGISVLVSSLGAFIALAVVMLLTARTHFQPLKVVLVGTSVGLFATSLASSLTFASHDTQAYFRWIVGSFSGITNTKVLLMAVVSLIFLILLLLFSKQIYLLNFGDELAQSFGISVNFVRLVIMFLVALASGVTVASVGVVSFVGLIAPHIAKKLVRANFWQNVILSVLTGMLLLVLADLIARNLFKPYEFPAGSLTMLLGAPFFLWVITKEAK
;
A
#
# COMPACT_ATOMS: atom_id res chain seq x y z
N MET A 1 -12.59 4.48 1.41
CA MET A 1 -13.03 3.07 1.53
C MET A 1 -13.27 2.67 2.99
N THR A 2 -12.25 2.72 3.84
CA THR A 2 -12.32 2.19 5.22
C THR A 2 -12.79 3.20 6.25
N ARG A 3 -12.93 4.48 5.87
CA ARG A 3 -13.20 5.61 6.78
C ARG A 3 -12.23 5.67 7.97
N ASN A 4 -11.08 5.02 7.84
CA ASN A 4 -10.07 4.95 8.87
C ASN A 4 -8.87 5.83 8.48
N PRO A 5 -8.51 6.86 9.28
CA PRO A 5 -7.33 7.68 9.01
C PRO A 5 -6.02 6.88 9.07
N ILE A 6 -5.99 5.71 9.70
CA ILE A 6 -4.79 4.88 9.83
C ILE A 6 -4.70 3.77 8.78
N ALA A 7 -5.58 3.76 7.77
CA ALA A 7 -5.55 2.75 6.72
C ALA A 7 -4.45 3.03 5.67
N GLU A 8 -3.50 2.13 5.60
CA GLU A 8 -2.42 2.02 4.61
C GLU A 8 -2.27 0.55 4.14
N MET A 9 -1.57 0.31 3.02
CA MET A 9 -1.20 -1.00 2.47
C MET A 9 -0.84 -2.05 3.55
N ALA A 10 0.08 -1.72 4.47
CA ALA A 10 0.51 -2.63 5.52
C ALA A 10 -0.62 -2.99 6.50
N THR A 11 -1.42 -1.99 6.91
CA THR A 11 -2.54 -2.18 7.83
C THR A 11 -3.74 -2.90 7.20
N LEU A 12 -3.82 -2.92 5.87
CA LEU A 12 -4.86 -3.63 5.12
C LEU A 12 -4.43 -5.04 4.71
N GLY A 13 -3.25 -5.50 5.14
CA GLY A 13 -2.70 -6.83 4.81
C GLY A 13 -2.17 -6.96 3.38
N ILE A 14 -2.22 -5.89 2.60
CA ILE A 14 -1.88 -5.87 1.17
C ILE A 14 -0.39 -6.14 0.98
N SER A 15 0.46 -5.46 1.75
CA SER A 15 1.92 -5.62 1.69
C SER A 15 2.35 -7.06 2.00
N GLY A 16 1.77 -7.66 3.05
CA GLY A 16 2.05 -9.05 3.42
C GLY A 16 1.58 -10.05 2.36
N GLY A 17 0.40 -9.82 1.78
CA GLY A 17 -0.12 -10.64 0.68
C GLY A 17 0.76 -10.62 -0.57
N SER A 18 1.23 -9.44 -0.97
CA SER A 18 2.18 -9.29 -2.07
C SER A 18 3.50 -10.01 -1.80
N SER A 19 4.08 -9.82 -0.61
CA SER A 19 5.32 -10.49 -0.23
C SER A 19 5.18 -12.01 -0.22
N LEU A 20 4.08 -12.55 0.30
CA LEU A 20 3.81 -13.99 0.29
C LEU A 20 3.71 -14.55 -1.14
N ALA A 21 3.00 -13.86 -2.03
CA ALA A 21 2.84 -14.32 -3.40
C ALA A 21 4.17 -14.31 -4.17
N LEU A 22 5.00 -13.29 -3.96
CA LEU A 22 6.34 -13.22 -4.56
C LEU A 22 7.27 -14.30 -3.99
N SER A 23 7.26 -14.53 -2.67
CA SER A 23 8.01 -15.61 -2.04
C SER A 23 7.60 -16.98 -2.57
N LEU A 24 6.29 -17.25 -2.75
CA LEU A 24 5.80 -18.51 -3.30
C LEU A 24 6.36 -18.79 -4.70
N ILE A 25 6.30 -17.81 -5.61
CA ILE A 25 6.83 -17.99 -6.97
C ILE A 25 8.33 -18.25 -6.99
N LEU A 26 9.08 -17.56 -6.13
CA LEU A 26 10.51 -17.80 -5.99
C LEU A 26 10.80 -19.23 -5.51
N THR A 27 10.07 -19.70 -4.49
CA THR A 27 10.24 -21.08 -4.00
C THR A 27 9.86 -22.16 -5.03
N LEU A 28 8.96 -21.85 -5.97
CA LEU A 28 8.56 -22.75 -7.05
C LEU A 28 9.56 -22.75 -8.23
N GLY A 29 10.59 -21.89 -8.21
CA GLY A 29 11.58 -21.79 -9.28
C GLY A 29 11.03 -21.23 -10.59
N TRP A 30 9.89 -20.53 -10.56
CA TRP A 30 9.28 -19.96 -11.76
C TRP A 30 10.03 -18.70 -12.22
N SER A 31 10.15 -18.54 -13.54
CA SER A 31 10.79 -17.37 -14.16
C SER A 31 10.08 -16.08 -13.74
N THR A 32 10.83 -15.17 -13.12
CA THR A 32 10.35 -13.86 -12.66
C THR A 32 10.70 -12.77 -13.68
N ASN A 33 9.97 -12.73 -14.80
CA ASN A 33 9.95 -11.50 -15.60
C ASN A 33 9.16 -10.43 -14.83
N ASP A 34 9.56 -9.16 -14.96
CA ASP A 34 8.95 -7.99 -14.30
C ASP A 34 7.41 -8.01 -14.39
N GLY A 35 6.83 -8.38 -15.53
CA GLY A 35 5.39 -8.48 -15.71
C GLY A 35 4.72 -9.59 -14.89
N ILE A 36 5.35 -10.76 -14.77
CA ILE A 36 4.83 -11.89 -13.97
C ILE A 36 4.88 -11.53 -12.48
N SER A 37 5.99 -10.94 -12.02
CA SER A 37 6.13 -10.47 -10.64
C SER A 37 5.06 -9.44 -10.28
N VAL A 38 4.75 -8.50 -11.17
CA VAL A 38 3.65 -7.54 -10.99
C VAL A 38 2.30 -8.24 -10.84
N LEU A 39 1.97 -9.15 -11.75
CA LEU A 39 0.67 -9.85 -11.72
C LEU A 39 0.49 -10.63 -10.44
N VAL A 40 1.53 -11.36 -10.02
CA VAL A 40 1.48 -12.25 -8.87
C VAL A 40 1.45 -11.47 -7.57
N SER A 41 2.28 -10.43 -7.46
CA SER A 41 2.26 -9.51 -6.33
C SER A 41 0.88 -8.83 -6.18
N SER A 42 0.27 -8.43 -7.30
CA SER A 42 -1.06 -7.81 -7.32
C SER A 42 -2.16 -8.80 -6.96
N LEU A 43 -2.03 -10.07 -7.40
CA LEU A 43 -2.95 -11.14 -7.04
C LEU A 43 -2.86 -11.45 -5.54
N GLY A 44 -1.66 -11.54 -4.98
CA GLY A 44 -1.43 -11.71 -3.54
C GLY A 44 -2.02 -10.57 -2.71
N ALA A 45 -1.77 -9.33 -3.14
CA ALA A 45 -2.39 -8.13 -2.56
C ALA A 45 -3.91 -8.21 -2.59
N PHE A 46 -4.49 -8.59 -3.73
CA PHE A 46 -5.94 -8.69 -3.92
C PHE A 46 -6.54 -9.78 -3.03
N ILE A 47 -5.94 -10.97 -2.99
CA ILE A 47 -6.41 -12.09 -2.15
C ILE A 47 -6.37 -11.68 -0.68
N ALA A 48 -5.27 -11.09 -0.20
CA ALA A 48 -5.17 -10.64 1.19
C ALA A 48 -6.25 -9.59 1.52
N LEU A 49 -6.43 -8.59 0.64
CA LEU A 49 -7.47 -7.57 0.82
C LEU A 49 -8.87 -8.19 0.78
N ALA A 50 -9.14 -9.13 -0.12
CA ALA A 50 -10.42 -9.82 -0.22
C ALA A 50 -10.71 -10.62 1.06
N VAL A 51 -9.73 -11.31 1.63
CA VAL A 51 -9.87 -12.00 2.93
C VAL A 51 -10.25 -11.02 4.03
N VAL A 52 -9.56 -9.88 4.13
CA VAL A 52 -9.88 -8.84 5.12
C VAL A 52 -11.32 -8.36 4.97
N MET A 53 -11.77 -8.15 3.74
CA MET A 53 -13.11 -7.64 3.47
C MET A 53 -14.19 -8.69 3.72
N LEU A 54 -13.95 -9.96 3.39
CA LEU A 54 -14.85 -11.06 3.73
C LEU A 54 -15.02 -11.21 5.25
N LEU A 55 -13.91 -11.17 5.99
CA LEU A 55 -13.93 -11.30 7.46
C LEU A 55 -14.59 -10.09 8.15
N THR A 56 -14.57 -8.91 7.52
CA THR A 56 -15.11 -7.67 8.10
C THR A 56 -16.49 -7.30 7.57
N ALA A 57 -16.99 -8.02 6.56
CA ALA A 57 -18.30 -7.77 5.91
C ALA A 57 -19.46 -7.80 6.90
N ARG A 58 -19.49 -8.79 7.82
CA ARG A 58 -20.53 -8.92 8.86
C ARG A 58 -20.55 -7.77 9.85
N THR A 59 -19.47 -7.00 9.92
CA THR A 59 -19.33 -5.86 10.84
C THR A 59 -19.48 -4.53 10.12
N HIS A 60 -20.09 -4.53 8.93
CA HIS A 60 -20.25 -3.37 8.05
C HIS A 60 -18.94 -2.60 7.87
N PHE A 61 -17.83 -3.34 7.78
CA PHE A 61 -16.49 -2.79 7.55
C PHE A 61 -16.10 -1.72 8.57
N GLN A 62 -16.42 -1.97 9.84
CA GLN A 62 -16.07 -1.09 10.95
C GLN A 62 -14.57 -0.72 10.87
N PRO A 63 -14.21 0.58 10.84
CA PRO A 63 -12.85 1.05 10.57
C PRO A 63 -11.76 0.36 11.40
N LEU A 64 -12.00 0.19 12.71
CA LEU A 64 -11.06 -0.44 13.64
C LEU A 64 -10.90 -1.94 13.37
N LYS A 65 -11.98 -2.65 13.08
CA LYS A 65 -11.94 -4.09 12.78
C LYS A 65 -11.23 -4.37 11.46
N VAL A 66 -11.44 -3.53 10.45
CA VAL A 66 -10.72 -3.64 9.16
C VAL A 66 -9.21 -3.55 9.36
N VAL A 67 -8.76 -2.63 10.21
CA VAL A 67 -7.33 -2.51 10.51
C VAL A 67 -6.82 -3.70 11.33
N LEU A 68 -7.51 -4.11 12.40
CA LEU A 68 -7.10 -5.26 13.22
C LEU A 68 -7.00 -6.56 12.41
N VAL A 69 -8.00 -6.84 11.58
CA VAL A 69 -8.02 -8.00 10.70
C VAL A 69 -6.94 -7.86 9.63
N GLY A 70 -6.82 -6.69 9.00
CA GLY A 70 -5.81 -6.41 7.98
C GLY A 70 -4.38 -6.58 8.48
N THR A 71 -4.04 -6.02 9.63
CA THR A 71 -2.73 -6.22 10.26
C THR A 71 -2.48 -7.67 10.60
N SER A 72 -3.49 -8.39 11.09
CA SER A 72 -3.36 -9.82 11.43
C SER A 72 -3.11 -10.68 10.19
N VAL A 73 -3.87 -10.46 9.11
CA VAL A 73 -3.69 -11.14 7.81
C VAL A 73 -2.32 -10.81 7.21
N GLY A 74 -1.92 -9.54 7.26
CA GLY A 74 -0.61 -9.10 6.77
C GLY A 74 0.56 -9.74 7.52
N LEU A 75 0.50 -9.79 8.85
CA LEU A 75 1.51 -10.45 9.69
C LEU A 75 1.57 -11.94 9.41
N PHE A 76 0.42 -12.62 9.34
CA PHE A 76 0.36 -14.04 8.99
C PHE A 76 0.98 -14.32 7.62
N ALA A 77 0.63 -13.53 6.60
CA ALA A 77 1.19 -13.67 5.26
C ALA A 77 2.71 -13.43 5.24
N THR A 78 3.19 -12.44 5.99
CA THR A 78 4.63 -12.16 6.12
C THR A 78 5.38 -13.30 6.81
N SER A 79 4.81 -13.88 7.87
CA SER A 79 5.38 -15.05 8.56
C SER A 79 5.41 -16.30 7.68
N LEU A 80 4.41 -16.49 6.82
CA LEU A 80 4.46 -17.56 5.82
C LEU A 80 5.55 -17.29 4.77
N ALA A 81 5.63 -16.06 4.26
CA ALA A 81 6.65 -15.65 3.29
C ALA A 81 8.06 -15.88 3.83
N SER A 82 8.30 -15.56 5.11
CA SER A 82 9.57 -15.82 5.78
C SER A 82 9.86 -17.31 5.86
N SER A 83 8.89 -18.11 6.30
CA SER A 83 9.06 -19.55 6.48
C SER A 83 9.40 -20.25 5.14
N LEU A 84 8.70 -19.87 4.07
CA LEU A 84 8.96 -20.33 2.70
C LEU A 84 10.38 -20.00 2.24
N THR A 85 10.81 -18.76 2.45
CA THR A 85 12.09 -18.30 1.93
C THR A 85 13.28 -18.82 2.74
N PHE A 86 13.09 -19.05 4.04
CA PHE A 86 14.08 -19.75 4.86
C PHE A 86 14.29 -21.20 4.38
N ALA A 87 13.21 -21.90 4.01
CA ALA A 87 13.30 -23.26 3.49
C ALA A 87 14.07 -23.33 2.15
N SER A 88 13.94 -22.30 1.29
CA SER A 88 14.63 -22.24 0.00
C SER A 88 16.08 -21.74 0.06
N HIS A 89 16.61 -21.42 1.25
CA HIS A 89 17.96 -20.89 1.47
C HIS A 89 18.28 -19.56 0.74
N ASP A 90 17.28 -18.88 0.19
CA ASP A 90 17.44 -17.61 -0.55
C ASP A 90 17.00 -16.40 0.31
N THR A 91 17.68 -16.24 1.45
CA THR A 91 17.38 -15.17 2.41
C THR A 91 17.58 -13.77 1.83
N GLN A 92 18.47 -13.61 0.84
CA GLN A 92 18.69 -12.36 0.12
C GLN A 92 17.45 -11.93 -0.67
N ALA A 93 16.77 -12.86 -1.34
CA ALA A 93 15.53 -12.55 -2.05
C ALA A 93 14.41 -12.14 -1.07
N TYR A 94 14.31 -12.76 0.11
CA TYR A 94 13.35 -12.37 1.15
C TYR A 94 13.50 -10.90 1.56
N PHE A 95 14.74 -10.47 1.86
CA PHE A 95 15.01 -9.10 2.27
C PHE A 95 14.64 -8.09 1.18
N ARG A 96 14.79 -8.44 -0.10
CA ARG A 96 14.42 -7.57 -1.23
C ARG A 96 12.93 -7.22 -1.27
N TRP A 97 12.05 -8.14 -0.87
CA TRP A 97 10.61 -7.92 -0.98
C TRP A 97 10.02 -7.23 0.24
N ILE A 98 10.55 -7.51 1.43
CA ILE A 98 10.04 -6.93 2.67
C ILE A 98 10.67 -5.60 3.00
N VAL A 99 11.91 -5.38 2.56
CA VAL A 99 12.59 -4.12 2.76
C VAL A 99 12.72 -3.41 1.42
N GLY A 100 11.90 -2.37 1.24
CA GLY A 100 11.84 -1.68 -0.04
C GLY A 100 13.13 -0.92 -0.40
N SER A 101 13.60 -1.10 -1.64
CA SER A 101 14.77 -0.44 -2.21
C SER A 101 14.52 -0.02 -3.66
N PHE A 102 15.08 1.13 -4.04
CA PHE A 102 15.04 1.67 -5.40
C PHE A 102 16.24 1.23 -6.27
N SER A 103 17.18 0.44 -5.74
CA SER A 103 18.41 0.06 -6.47
C SER A 103 18.19 -0.95 -7.60
N GLY A 104 17.07 -1.67 -7.61
CA GLY A 104 16.72 -2.67 -8.62
C GLY A 104 15.71 -2.22 -9.69
N ILE A 105 15.59 -0.91 -9.93
CA ILE A 105 14.65 -0.36 -10.91
C ILE A 105 15.16 -0.51 -12.35
N THR A 106 14.29 -1.03 -13.22
CA THR A 106 14.51 -1.14 -14.67
C THR A 106 13.55 -0.19 -15.41
N ASN A 107 13.86 0.14 -16.67
CA ASN A 107 12.96 0.92 -17.52
C ASN A 107 11.57 0.26 -17.67
N THR A 108 11.54 -1.08 -17.71
CA THR A 108 10.30 -1.85 -17.76
C THR A 108 9.44 -1.64 -16.51
N LYS A 109 10.03 -1.70 -15.32
CA LYS A 109 9.33 -1.42 -14.05
C LYS A 109 8.79 0.02 -14.01
N VAL A 110 9.57 0.99 -14.48
CA VAL A 110 9.13 2.40 -14.57
C VAL A 110 7.92 2.53 -15.49
N LEU A 111 7.96 1.90 -16.67
CA LEU A 111 6.85 1.92 -17.62
C LEU A 111 5.59 1.27 -17.01
N LEU A 112 5.73 0.11 -16.35
CA LEU A 112 4.61 -0.56 -15.68
C LEU A 112 3.99 0.31 -14.57
N MET A 113 4.83 0.93 -13.73
CA MET A 113 4.38 1.86 -12.69
C MET A 113 3.65 3.08 -13.30
N ALA A 114 4.15 3.63 -14.40
CA ALA A 114 3.53 4.77 -15.08
C ALA A 114 2.16 4.42 -15.66
N VAL A 115 2.05 3.27 -16.35
CA VAL A 115 0.78 2.80 -16.92
C VAL A 115 -0.25 2.56 -15.82
N VAL A 116 0.13 1.90 -14.73
CA VAL A 116 -0.78 1.62 -13.61
C VAL A 116 -1.19 2.90 -12.90
N SER A 117 -0.26 3.85 -12.73
CA SER A 117 -0.55 5.17 -12.15
C SER A 117 -1.54 5.96 -13.01
N LEU A 118 -1.41 5.88 -14.34
CA LEU A 118 -2.35 6.51 -15.27
C LEU A 118 -3.75 5.89 -15.17
N ILE A 119 -3.84 4.56 -15.15
CA ILE A 119 -5.11 3.84 -14.94
C ILE A 119 -5.75 4.26 -13.62
N PHE A 120 -4.95 4.33 -12.54
CA PHE A 120 -5.42 4.76 -11.23
C PHE A 120 -5.95 6.19 -11.25
N LEU A 121 -5.26 7.12 -11.92
CA LEU A 121 -5.68 8.51 -12.05
C LEU A 121 -7.01 8.63 -12.82
N ILE A 122 -7.14 7.94 -13.96
CA ILE A 122 -8.37 7.93 -14.77
C ILE A 122 -9.55 7.43 -13.93
N LEU A 123 -9.39 6.33 -13.21
CA LEU A 123 -10.46 5.78 -12.39
C LEU A 123 -10.76 6.63 -11.17
N LEU A 124 -9.74 7.25 -10.56
CA LEU A 124 -9.94 8.22 -9.50
C LEU A 124 -10.77 9.41 -9.98
N LEU A 125 -10.56 9.88 -11.22
CA LEU A 125 -11.37 10.93 -11.85
C LEU A 125 -12.83 10.48 -11.99
N LEU A 126 -13.05 9.29 -12.56
CA LEU A 126 -14.38 8.71 -12.79
C LEU A 126 -15.16 8.44 -11.50
N PHE A 127 -14.49 8.01 -10.42
CA PHE A 127 -15.11 7.62 -9.16
C PHE A 127 -14.96 8.66 -8.03
N SER A 128 -14.41 9.84 -8.30
CA SER A 128 -14.09 10.86 -7.29
C SER A 128 -15.30 11.27 -6.44
N LYS A 129 -16.45 11.49 -7.07
CA LYS A 129 -17.71 11.87 -6.37
C LYS A 129 -18.19 10.76 -5.44
N GLN A 130 -18.15 9.52 -5.92
CA GLN A 130 -18.59 8.34 -5.18
C GLN A 130 -17.65 8.10 -3.98
N ILE A 131 -16.33 8.21 -4.19
CA ILE A 131 -15.32 8.11 -3.13
C ILE A 131 -15.52 9.19 -2.07
N TYR A 132 -15.82 10.43 -2.50
CA TYR A 132 -16.09 11.53 -1.60
C TYR A 132 -17.34 11.27 -0.74
N LEU A 133 -18.44 10.81 -1.36
CA LEU A 133 -19.69 10.50 -0.66
C LEU A 133 -19.55 9.33 0.33
N LEU A 134 -18.70 8.35 0.03
CA LEU A 134 -18.40 7.24 0.97
C LEU A 134 -17.75 7.72 2.29
N ASN A 135 -17.20 8.93 2.37
CA ASN A 135 -16.69 9.46 3.63
C ASN A 135 -17.81 9.83 4.61
N PHE A 136 -19.03 10.09 4.13
CA PHE A 136 -20.18 10.45 4.96
C PHE A 136 -20.99 9.25 5.46
N GLY A 137 -20.61 8.04 5.04
CA GLY A 137 -21.24 6.79 5.46
C GLY A 137 -21.94 6.06 4.32
N ASP A 138 -22.12 4.75 4.53
CA ASP A 138 -22.66 3.85 3.51
C ASP A 138 -24.15 4.15 3.24
N GLU A 139 -24.93 4.49 4.26
CA GLU A 139 -26.37 4.84 4.13
C GLU A 139 -26.59 6.10 3.29
N LEU A 140 -25.80 7.16 3.55
CA LEU A 140 -25.87 8.39 2.78
C LEU A 140 -25.44 8.13 1.34
N ALA A 141 -24.34 7.40 1.11
CA ALA A 141 -23.95 7.07 -0.26
C ALA A 141 -25.04 6.27 -1.02
N GLN A 142 -25.72 5.34 -0.34
CA GLN A 142 -26.82 4.57 -0.91
C GLN A 142 -28.04 5.44 -1.25
N SER A 143 -28.36 6.44 -0.44
CA SER A 143 -29.50 7.35 -0.73
C SER A 143 -29.27 8.21 -1.97
N PHE A 144 -28.02 8.45 -2.35
CA PHE A 144 -27.63 9.09 -3.63
C PHE A 144 -27.55 8.08 -4.80
N GLY A 145 -28.03 6.85 -4.64
CA GLY A 145 -28.07 5.81 -5.69
C GLY A 145 -26.72 5.13 -5.96
N ILE A 146 -25.74 5.30 -5.07
CA ILE A 146 -24.41 4.69 -5.26
C ILE A 146 -24.45 3.22 -4.86
N SER A 147 -23.99 2.36 -5.77
CA SER A 147 -23.69 0.96 -5.47
C SER A 147 -22.41 0.85 -4.63
N VAL A 148 -22.52 1.06 -3.32
CA VAL A 148 -21.39 1.09 -2.36
C VAL A 148 -20.45 -0.10 -2.53
N ASN A 149 -21.00 -1.32 -2.64
CA ASN A 149 -20.21 -2.54 -2.79
C ASN A 149 -19.43 -2.59 -4.11
N PHE A 150 -20.02 -2.11 -5.21
CA PHE A 150 -19.36 -2.06 -6.51
C PHE A 150 -18.20 -1.05 -6.50
N VAL A 151 -18.46 0.18 -6.02
CA VAL A 151 -17.41 1.21 -5.89
C VAL A 151 -16.27 0.71 -5.01
N ARG A 152 -16.61 0.06 -3.90
CA ARG A 152 -15.64 -0.54 -2.98
C ARG A 152 -14.81 -1.64 -3.63
N LEU A 153 -15.42 -2.52 -4.44
CA LEU A 153 -14.72 -3.58 -5.18
C LEU A 153 -13.77 -2.99 -6.24
N VAL A 154 -14.20 -1.96 -6.97
CA VAL A 154 -13.34 -1.24 -7.92
C VAL A 154 -12.13 -0.61 -7.22
N ILE A 155 -12.35 0.05 -6.09
CA ILE A 155 -11.25 0.65 -5.30
C ILE A 155 -10.29 -0.43 -4.79
N MET A 156 -10.80 -1.57 -4.30
CA MET A 156 -9.95 -2.68 -3.86
C MET A 156 -9.05 -3.20 -4.95
N PHE A 157 -9.63 -3.46 -6.13
CA PHE A 157 -8.88 -3.96 -7.26
C PHE A 157 -7.75 -2.98 -7.62
N LEU A 158 -8.05 -1.68 -7.65
CA LEU A 158 -7.07 -0.65 -7.98
C LEU A 158 -5.98 -0.50 -6.93
N VAL A 159 -6.35 -0.49 -5.65
CA VAL A 159 -5.36 -0.41 -4.56
C VAL A 159 -4.49 -1.67 -4.57
N ALA A 160 -5.07 -2.84 -4.79
CA ALA A 160 -4.31 -4.09 -4.90
C ALA A 160 -3.35 -4.10 -6.10
N LEU A 161 -3.80 -3.63 -7.27
CA LEU A 161 -2.97 -3.51 -8.46
C LEU A 161 -1.82 -2.51 -8.26
N ALA A 162 -2.12 -1.29 -7.79
CA ALA A 162 -1.12 -0.25 -7.55
C ALA A 162 -0.10 -0.69 -6.48
N SER A 163 -0.57 -1.34 -5.41
CA SER A 163 0.30 -1.86 -4.36
C SER A 163 1.14 -3.02 -4.87
N GLY A 164 0.54 -3.94 -5.63
CA GLY A 164 1.25 -5.09 -6.18
C GLY A 164 2.36 -4.69 -7.12
N VAL A 165 2.10 -3.72 -8.01
CA VAL A 165 3.11 -3.15 -8.92
C VAL A 165 4.23 -2.47 -8.12
N THR A 166 3.89 -1.73 -7.07
CA THR A 166 4.87 -1.07 -6.20
C THR A 166 5.75 -2.10 -5.50
N VAL A 167 5.14 -3.08 -4.82
CA VAL A 167 5.88 -4.12 -4.08
C VAL A 167 6.72 -5.00 -5.00
N ALA A 168 6.23 -5.35 -6.19
CA ALA A 168 7.01 -6.10 -7.18
C ALA A 168 8.19 -5.29 -7.76
N SER A 169 8.09 -3.97 -7.79
CA SER A 169 9.12 -3.12 -8.38
C SER A 169 10.19 -2.73 -7.38
N VAL A 170 9.78 -2.27 -6.20
CA VAL A 170 10.64 -1.65 -5.18
C VAL A 170 10.53 -2.29 -3.80
N GLY A 171 9.77 -3.37 -3.63
CA GLY A 171 9.51 -3.99 -2.33
C GLY A 171 8.51 -3.21 -1.47
N VAL A 172 8.33 -3.65 -0.22
CA VAL A 172 7.40 -3.01 0.70
C VAL A 172 7.96 -1.67 1.20
N VAL A 173 7.23 -0.60 0.93
CA VAL A 173 7.47 0.74 1.47
C VAL A 173 6.27 1.14 2.32
N SER A 174 6.51 1.37 3.61
CA SER A 174 5.46 1.67 4.60
C SER A 174 5.55 3.11 5.13
N PHE A 175 4.45 3.56 5.74
CA PHE A 175 4.18 4.87 6.34
C PHE A 175 3.99 6.03 5.38
N VAL A 176 4.41 5.92 4.11
CA VAL A 176 4.21 7.00 3.13
C VAL A 176 2.72 7.25 2.88
N GLY A 177 1.95 6.17 2.77
CA GLY A 177 0.50 6.21 2.58
C GLY A 177 -0.26 6.81 3.78
N LEU A 178 0.40 6.93 4.93
CA LEU A 178 -0.17 7.55 6.12
C LEU A 178 0.31 8.99 6.33
N ILE A 179 1.63 9.24 6.23
CA ILE A 179 2.24 10.54 6.47
C ILE A 179 1.76 11.57 5.45
N ALA A 180 1.88 11.24 4.17
CA ALA A 180 1.64 12.18 3.07
C ALA A 180 0.21 12.74 3.06
N PRO A 181 -0.86 11.92 3.13
CA PRO A 181 -2.22 12.46 3.19
C PRO A 181 -2.56 13.16 4.50
N HIS A 182 -1.92 12.78 5.61
CA HIS A 182 -2.13 13.47 6.88
C HIS A 182 -1.52 14.89 6.88
N ILE A 183 -0.34 15.06 6.26
CA ILE A 183 0.25 16.39 6.02
C ILE A 183 -0.62 17.19 5.04
N ALA A 184 -1.05 16.59 3.93
CA ALA A 184 -1.87 17.25 2.92
C ALA A 184 -3.19 17.81 3.50
N LYS A 185 -3.87 17.03 4.35
CA LYS A 185 -5.09 17.46 5.06
C LYS A 185 -4.88 18.65 6.00
N LYS A 186 -3.67 18.85 6.53
CA LYS A 186 -3.35 20.02 7.37
C LYS A 186 -3.09 21.28 6.54
N LEU A 187 -2.62 21.11 5.30
CA LEU A 187 -2.28 22.22 4.40
C LEU A 187 -3.49 22.74 3.60
N VAL A 188 -4.49 21.89 3.35
CA VAL A 188 -5.64 22.24 2.51
C VAL A 188 -6.96 22.03 3.23
N ARG A 189 -7.91 22.95 2.98
CA ARG A 189 -9.30 22.85 3.44
C ARG A 189 -10.10 21.91 2.54
N ALA A 190 -10.77 20.91 3.12
CA ALA A 190 -11.88 20.05 2.65
C ALA A 190 -12.08 19.69 1.16
N ASN A 191 -11.14 20.01 0.25
CA ASN A 191 -11.24 19.76 -1.17
C ASN A 191 -10.56 18.43 -1.50
N PHE A 192 -11.33 17.49 -2.05
CA PHE A 192 -10.88 16.15 -2.40
C PHE A 192 -9.65 16.17 -3.32
N TRP A 193 -9.69 16.93 -4.41
CA TRP A 193 -8.63 16.95 -5.42
C TRP A 193 -7.36 17.62 -4.94
N GLN A 194 -7.49 18.74 -4.22
CA GLN A 194 -6.34 19.42 -3.64
C GLN A 194 -5.66 18.52 -2.61
N ASN A 195 -6.43 17.79 -1.79
CA ASN A 195 -5.88 16.81 -0.85
C ASN A 195 -5.16 15.67 -1.57
N VAL A 196 -5.74 15.10 -2.64
CA VAL A 196 -5.11 14.06 -3.45
C VAL A 196 -3.79 14.54 -4.05
N ILE A 197 -3.79 15.69 -4.72
CA ILE A 197 -2.60 16.24 -5.40
C ILE A 197 -1.49 16.51 -4.37
N LEU A 198 -1.82 17.16 -3.25
CA LEU A 198 -0.84 17.41 -2.21
C LEU A 198 -0.33 16.13 -1.56
N SER A 199 -1.17 15.11 -1.40
CA SER A 199 -0.75 13.80 -0.88
C SER A 199 0.26 13.14 -1.82
N VAL A 200 0.05 13.23 -3.13
CA VAL A 200 0.98 12.71 -4.13
C VAL A 200 2.29 13.49 -4.06
N LEU A 201 2.25 14.82 -4.05
CA LEU A 201 3.46 15.66 -4.02
C LEU A 201 4.26 15.48 -2.73
N THR A 202 3.61 15.43 -1.56
CA THR A 202 4.29 15.16 -0.29
C THR A 202 4.86 13.74 -0.24
N GLY A 203 4.14 12.75 -0.76
CA GLY A 203 4.63 11.38 -0.87
C GLY A 203 5.86 11.27 -1.77
N MET A 204 5.84 11.91 -2.94
CA MET A 204 6.99 11.98 -3.86
C MET A 204 8.20 12.64 -3.18
N LEU A 205 8.00 13.79 -2.55
CA LEU A 205 9.07 14.49 -1.85
C LEU A 205 9.68 13.64 -0.72
N LEU A 206 8.83 12.99 0.08
CA LEU A 206 9.27 12.12 1.17
C LEU A 206 10.10 10.95 0.65
N LEU A 207 9.65 10.28 -0.42
CA LEU A 207 10.37 9.16 -1.03
C LEU A 207 11.71 9.58 -1.63
N VAL A 208 11.75 10.71 -2.37
CA VAL A 208 12.99 11.22 -2.97
C VAL A 208 13.99 11.60 -1.89
N LEU A 209 13.55 12.26 -0.82
CA LEU A 209 14.43 12.60 0.31
C LEU A 209 14.93 11.34 1.03
N ALA A 210 14.05 10.36 1.26
CA ALA A 210 14.44 9.10 1.87
C ALA A 210 15.50 8.36 1.02
N ASP A 211 15.29 8.22 -0.28
CA ASP A 211 16.25 7.56 -1.19
C ASP A 211 17.58 8.33 -1.26
N LEU A 212 17.54 9.67 -1.31
CA LEU A 212 18.74 10.50 -1.36
C LEU A 212 19.57 10.40 -0.07
N ILE A 213 18.92 10.39 1.09
CA ILE A 213 19.60 10.19 2.39
C ILE A 213 20.18 8.78 2.44
N ALA A 214 19.42 7.76 2.02
CA ALA A 214 19.85 6.37 2.05
C ALA A 214 21.14 6.15 1.23
N ARG A 215 21.20 6.73 0.03
CA ARG A 215 22.34 6.59 -0.90
C ARG A 215 23.58 7.39 -0.49
N ASN A 216 23.41 8.52 0.21
CA ASN A 216 24.52 9.42 0.51
C ASN A 216 25.12 9.21 1.89
N LEU A 217 24.30 8.91 2.90
CA LEU A 217 24.75 8.82 4.29
C LEU A 217 25.40 7.47 4.62
N PHE A 218 25.03 6.40 3.90
CA PHE A 218 25.43 5.03 4.23
C PHE A 218 26.46 4.40 3.27
N LYS A 219 27.12 5.21 2.43
CA LYS A 219 28.18 4.72 1.54
C LYS A 219 29.27 3.97 2.33
N PRO A 220 29.76 2.81 1.84
CA PRO A 220 29.51 2.20 0.53
C PRO A 220 28.29 1.26 0.47
N TYR A 221 27.49 1.14 1.54
CA TYR A 221 26.34 0.23 1.61
C TYR A 221 25.06 0.89 1.07
N GLU A 222 24.25 0.11 0.36
CA GLU A 222 22.92 0.55 -0.05
C GLU A 222 21.93 0.35 1.11
N PHE A 223 21.67 1.43 1.86
CA PHE A 223 20.61 1.40 2.85
C PHE A 223 19.24 1.41 2.16
N PRO A 224 18.31 0.52 2.51
CA PRO A 224 16.99 0.50 1.87
C PRO A 224 16.17 1.74 2.23
N ALA A 225 15.68 2.46 1.22
CA ALA A 225 14.87 3.66 1.43
C ALA A 225 13.59 3.38 2.23
N GLY A 226 12.98 2.19 2.06
CA GLY A 226 11.80 1.77 2.83
C GLY A 226 12.07 1.67 4.33
N SER A 227 13.30 1.33 4.75
CA SER A 227 13.67 1.35 6.16
C SER A 227 13.71 2.77 6.73
N LEU A 228 14.19 3.76 5.97
CA LEU A 228 14.17 5.16 6.40
C LEU A 228 12.75 5.70 6.52
N THR A 229 11.85 5.37 5.58
CA THR A 229 10.46 5.82 5.68
C THR A 229 9.76 5.23 6.91
N MET A 230 10.07 3.99 7.29
CA MET A 230 9.57 3.38 8.53
C MET A 230 10.15 4.05 9.79
N LEU A 231 11.45 4.33 9.81
CA LEU A 231 12.12 5.00 10.95
C LEU A 231 11.56 6.41 11.21
N LEU A 232 11.23 7.15 10.15
CA LEU A 232 10.61 8.47 10.26
C LEU A 232 9.09 8.37 10.52
N GLY A 233 8.45 7.38 9.89
CA GLY A 233 7.00 7.25 9.90
C GLY A 233 6.41 6.74 11.19
N ALA A 234 7.08 5.81 11.88
CA ALA A 234 6.58 5.28 13.15
C ALA A 234 6.51 6.38 14.25
N PRO A 235 7.55 7.20 14.51
CA PRO A 235 7.46 8.33 15.43
C PRO A 235 6.40 9.36 15.03
N PHE A 236 6.32 9.69 13.73
CA PHE A 236 5.30 10.61 13.21
C PHE A 236 3.89 10.08 13.50
N PHE A 237 3.66 8.80 13.25
CA PHE A 237 2.37 8.16 13.48
C PHE A 237 1.97 8.16 14.96
N LEU A 238 2.89 7.80 15.85
CA LEU A 238 2.65 7.86 17.30
C LEU A 238 2.31 9.28 17.76
N TRP A 239 3.00 10.29 17.24
CA TRP A 239 2.70 11.69 17.52
C TRP A 239 1.32 12.11 17.01
N VAL A 240 0.92 11.68 15.81
CA VAL A 240 -0.41 11.98 15.26
C VAL A 240 -1.51 11.37 16.12
N ILE A 241 -1.43 10.08 16.46
CA ILE A 241 -2.45 9.41 17.28
C ILE A 241 -2.58 10.08 18.66
N THR A 242 -1.46 10.36 19.32
CA THR A 242 -1.48 10.99 20.65
C THR A 242 -2.04 12.41 20.63
N LYS A 243 -1.92 13.12 19.50
CA LYS A 243 -2.52 14.44 19.32
C LYS A 243 -4.01 14.39 18.98
N GLU A 244 -4.47 13.41 18.21
CA GLU A 244 -5.89 13.21 17.90
C GLU A 244 -6.69 12.60 19.06
N ALA A 245 -6.01 11.96 20.03
CA ALA A 245 -6.64 11.46 21.26
C ALA A 245 -6.97 12.56 22.29
N LYS A 246 -6.60 13.82 22.02
CA LYS A 246 -6.93 15.01 22.81
C LYS A 246 -7.97 15.85 22.11
#